data_AF-A0A074M7U6-F1
#
_entry.id   AF-A0A074M7U6-F1
#
_cell.length_a   1.000
_cell.length_b   1.000
_cell.length_c   1.000
_cell.angle_alpha   90.00
_cell.angle_beta   90.00
_cell.angle_gamma   90.00
#
_symmetry.space_group_name_H-M   'P 1'
#
loop_
_entity.id
_entity.type
_entity.pdbx_description
1 polymer ?
#
loop_
_entity_poly.entity_id
_entity_poly.type
_entity_poly.pdbx_seq_one_letter_code
_entity_poly.pdbx_strand_id
1 'polypeptide(L)'
;MGLPSLLEDIVQKRIDNFLKGEIDAGQFYTREDFKRAIAQLGINAKNLLAVDDKELVEISEEFAKDVTRIRSKNEKLVERLNDQSIELKEVQKTLATVQSRVGALSTALKNAEKENSSRRVEANKLKRLLLEAETEKRRYHKEVQSLKGEREKLHEAIMKKLVDQ
;
A
#
# COMPACT_ATOMS: atom_id res chain seq x y z
N MET A 1 -5.88 -29.00 48.30
CA MET A 1 -6.29 -28.72 49.69
C MET A 1 -5.93 -27.28 49.98
N GLY A 2 -6.94 -26.41 50.10
CA GLY A 2 -6.75 -24.97 50.28
C GLY A 2 -6.07 -24.68 51.63
N LEU A 3 -5.04 -23.84 51.62
CA LEU A 3 -4.61 -23.19 52.85
C LEU A 3 -5.73 -22.24 53.32
N PRO A 4 -5.92 -22.08 54.64
CA PRO A 4 -7.16 -21.59 55.24
C PRO A 4 -7.31 -20.09 55.03
N SER A 5 -8.54 -19.62 54.77
CA SER A 5 -8.88 -18.20 54.53
C SER A 5 -8.27 -17.23 55.55
N LEU A 6 -8.02 -17.69 56.77
CA LEU A 6 -7.41 -16.93 57.85
C LEU A 6 -5.93 -16.56 57.59
N LEU A 7 -5.15 -17.45 56.98
CA LEU A 7 -3.75 -17.17 56.62
C LEU A 7 -3.68 -16.17 55.45
N GLU A 8 -4.57 -16.32 54.48
CA GLU A 8 -4.74 -15.33 53.41
C GLU A 8 -5.15 -13.97 53.96
N ASP A 9 -6.10 -13.91 54.90
CA ASP A 9 -6.54 -12.67 55.52
C ASP A 9 -5.42 -11.97 56.32
N ILE A 10 -4.60 -12.73 57.05
CA ILE A 10 -3.47 -12.18 57.81
C ILE A 10 -2.41 -11.64 56.86
N VAL A 11 -2.08 -12.39 55.80
CA VAL A 11 -1.14 -11.95 54.77
C VAL A 11 -1.65 -10.71 54.05
N GLN A 12 -2.95 -10.68 53.72
CA GLN A 12 -3.57 -9.55 53.07
C GLN A 12 -3.55 -8.31 53.94
N LYS A 13 -3.82 -8.44 55.24
CA LYS A 13 -3.69 -7.34 56.22
C LYS A 13 -2.25 -6.86 56.38
N ARG A 14 -1.26 -7.76 56.35
CA ARG A 14 0.16 -7.38 56.42
C ARG A 14 0.58 -6.58 55.18
N ILE A 15 0.17 -7.03 53.99
CA ILE A 15 0.36 -6.32 52.72
C ILE A 15 -0.34 -4.95 52.77
N ASP A 16 -1.58 -4.90 53.25
CA ASP A 16 -2.35 -3.66 53.30
C ASP A 16 -1.76 -2.65 54.30
N ASN A 17 -1.26 -3.10 55.46
CA ASN A 17 -0.58 -2.24 56.43
C ASN A 17 0.76 -1.71 55.89
N PHE A 18 1.52 -2.56 55.18
CA PHE A 18 2.76 -2.18 54.53
C PHE A 18 2.52 -1.14 53.42
N LEU A 19 1.58 -1.43 52.51
CA LEU A 19 1.21 -0.51 51.43
C LEU A 19 0.63 0.80 51.95
N LYS A 20 -0.10 0.79 53.08
CA LYS A 20 -0.62 2.01 53.69
C LYS A 20 0.51 2.90 54.22
N GLY A 21 1.57 2.32 54.77
CA GLY A 21 2.78 3.06 55.16
C GLY A 21 3.60 3.59 53.97
N GLU A 22 3.63 2.86 52.85
CA GLU A 22 4.33 3.28 51.63
C GLU A 22 3.56 4.30 50.78
N ILE A 23 2.22 4.27 50.81
CA ILE A 23 1.34 5.27 50.19
C ILE A 23 1.50 6.63 50.87
N ASP A 24 1.71 6.66 52.18
CA ASP A 24 2.01 7.88 52.93
C ASP A 24 3.43 8.42 52.67
N ALA A 25 4.34 7.59 52.15
CA ALA A 25 5.70 7.95 51.75
C ALA A 25 5.85 8.31 50.25
N GLY A 26 4.77 8.24 49.47
CA GLY A 26 4.74 8.68 48.07
C GLY A 26 5.26 7.66 47.03
N GLN A 27 5.06 6.36 47.26
CA GLN A 27 5.51 5.30 46.34
C GLN A 27 4.62 5.12 45.09
N PHE A 28 5.26 4.75 43.97
CA PHE A 28 4.79 4.86 42.57
C PHE A 28 4.12 3.58 41.98
N TYR A 29 3.73 2.58 42.76
CA TYR A 29 3.18 1.29 42.27
C TYR A 29 1.91 0.84 43.00
N THR A 30 1.11 0.02 42.32
CA THR A 30 -0.21 -0.39 42.80
C THR A 30 -0.15 -1.69 43.62
N ARG A 31 -1.20 -1.97 44.40
CA ARG A 31 -1.38 -3.24 45.15
C ARG A 31 -1.18 -4.48 44.28
N GLU A 32 -1.59 -4.41 43.02
CA GLU A 32 -1.49 -5.52 42.08
C GLU A 32 -0.06 -5.70 41.55
N ASP A 33 0.73 -4.63 41.48
CA ASP A 33 2.15 -4.72 41.11
C ASP A 33 2.94 -5.44 42.20
N PHE A 34 2.68 -5.11 43.47
CA PHE A 34 3.33 -5.75 44.63
C PHE A 34 2.95 -7.24 44.78
N LYS A 35 1.68 -7.59 44.54
CA LYS A 35 1.25 -9.01 44.53
C LYS A 35 1.91 -9.82 43.42
N ARG A 36 2.03 -9.27 42.20
CA ARG A 36 2.72 -9.93 41.08
C ARG A 36 4.20 -10.14 41.38
N ALA A 37 4.83 -9.15 41.99
CA ALA A 37 6.21 -9.18 42.45
C ALA A 37 6.46 -10.32 43.47
N ILE A 38 5.65 -10.39 44.54
CA ILE A 38 5.72 -11.47 45.54
C ILE A 38 5.55 -12.85 44.90
N ALA A 39 4.58 -12.99 43.98
CA ALA A 39 4.33 -14.25 43.29
C ALA A 39 5.49 -14.68 42.38
N GLN A 40 6.15 -13.73 41.69
CA GLN A 40 7.31 -14.01 40.83
C GLN A 40 8.55 -14.47 41.62
N LEU A 41 8.72 -14.00 42.86
CA LEU A 41 9.79 -14.45 43.76
C LEU A 41 9.49 -15.81 44.41
N GLY A 42 8.36 -16.44 44.10
CA GLY A 42 7.95 -17.70 44.72
C GLY A 42 7.61 -17.56 46.21
N ILE A 43 7.41 -16.33 46.69
CA ILE A 43 7.02 -16.06 48.06
C ILE A 43 5.53 -16.38 48.20
N ASN A 44 5.22 -17.39 49.00
CA ASN A 44 3.85 -17.78 49.33
C ASN A 44 3.45 -17.25 50.72
N ALA A 45 2.17 -17.37 51.07
CA ALA A 45 1.62 -16.89 52.34
C ALA A 45 2.39 -17.36 53.59
N LYS A 46 2.97 -18.56 53.57
CA LYS A 46 3.79 -19.07 54.69
C LYS A 46 5.15 -18.38 54.78
N ASN A 47 5.79 -18.18 53.64
CA ASN A 47 7.11 -17.57 53.59
C ASN A 47 7.02 -16.06 53.84
N LEU A 48 5.96 -15.39 53.36
CA LEU A 48 5.75 -13.96 53.58
C LEU A 48 5.59 -13.61 55.06
N LEU A 49 5.06 -14.52 55.90
CA LEU A 49 4.96 -14.32 57.35
C LEU A 49 6.31 -14.49 58.07
N ALA A 50 7.29 -15.14 57.43
CA ALA A 50 8.62 -15.35 57.97
C ALA A 50 9.64 -14.28 57.53
N VAL A 51 9.33 -13.51 56.48
CA VAL A 51 10.11 -12.33 56.05
C VAL A 51 9.93 -11.22 57.07
N ASP A 52 11.02 -10.56 57.48
CA ASP A 52 10.94 -9.42 58.40
C ASP A 52 10.49 -8.13 57.67
N ASP A 53 10.11 -7.11 58.43
CA ASP A 53 9.61 -5.87 57.81
C ASP A 53 10.70 -5.11 57.04
N LYS A 54 11.99 -5.34 57.34
CA LYS A 54 13.11 -4.68 56.67
C LYS A 54 13.39 -5.31 55.30
N GLU A 55 13.39 -6.64 55.22
CA GLU A 55 13.48 -7.40 53.97
C GLU A 55 12.30 -7.07 53.05
N LEU A 56 11.09 -6.85 53.59
CA LEU A 56 9.94 -6.39 52.79
C LEU A 56 10.16 -5.00 52.19
N VAL A 57 10.79 -4.07 52.92
CA VAL A 57 11.15 -2.74 52.40
C VAL A 57 12.18 -2.86 51.27
N GLU A 58 13.26 -3.63 51.46
CA GLU A 58 14.31 -3.81 50.45
C GLU A 58 13.76 -4.46 49.16
N ILE A 59 12.87 -5.44 49.30
CA ILE A 59 12.16 -6.04 48.16
C ILE A 59 11.29 -4.99 47.45
N SER A 60 10.54 -4.18 48.20
CA SER A 60 9.67 -3.12 47.65
C SER A 60 10.46 -2.07 46.86
N GLU A 61 11.59 -1.61 47.40
CA GLU A 61 12.45 -0.61 46.75
C GLU A 61 13.06 -1.10 45.43
N GLU A 62 13.46 -2.37 45.34
CA GLU A 62 14.02 -2.92 44.10
C GLU A 62 12.93 -3.07 43.03
N PHE A 63 11.71 -3.48 43.42
CA PHE A 63 10.57 -3.50 42.52
C PHE A 63 10.15 -2.11 42.05
N ALA A 64 10.21 -1.11 42.92
CA ALA A 64 9.94 0.28 42.56
C ALA A 64 10.81 0.74 41.38
N LYS A 65 12.10 0.42 41.45
CA LYS A 65 13.08 0.73 40.39
C LYS A 65 12.75 -0.01 39.09
N ASP A 66 12.40 -1.29 39.17
CA ASP A 66 12.05 -2.09 38.00
C ASP A 66 10.73 -1.67 37.35
N VAL A 67 9.69 -1.34 38.14
CA VAL A 67 8.43 -0.80 37.63
C VAL A 67 8.67 0.53 36.91
N THR A 68 9.49 1.41 37.49
CA THR A 68 9.84 2.70 36.87
C THR A 68 10.60 2.50 35.56
N ARG A 69 11.54 1.55 35.54
CA ARG A 69 12.29 1.17 34.33
C ARG A 69 11.37 0.61 33.25
N ILE A 70 10.41 -0.24 33.61
CA ILE A 70 9.43 -0.82 32.68
C ILE A 70 8.49 0.27 32.14
N ARG A 71 7.99 1.18 32.98
CA ARG A 71 7.16 2.31 32.52
C ARG A 71 7.89 3.18 31.52
N SER A 72 9.14 3.56 31.81
CA SER A 72 9.94 4.34 30.87
C SER A 72 10.17 3.62 29.53
N LYS A 73 10.37 2.30 29.55
CA LYS A 73 10.46 1.50 28.31
C LYS A 73 9.12 1.45 27.57
N ASN A 74 8.02 1.28 28.28
CA ASN A 74 6.68 1.27 27.69
C ASN A 74 6.31 2.62 27.07
N GLU A 75 6.60 3.73 27.73
CA GLU A 75 6.39 5.08 27.19
C GLU A 75 7.14 5.28 25.87
N LYS A 76 8.42 4.87 25.82
CA LYS A 76 9.23 4.90 24.58
C LYS A 76 8.68 4.02 23.47
N LEU A 77 8.13 2.85 23.82
CA LEU A 77 7.50 1.95 22.85
C LEU A 77 6.20 2.53 22.31
N VAL A 78 5.39 3.18 23.16
CA VAL A 78 4.16 3.86 22.77
C VAL A 78 4.46 5.02 21.82
N GLU A 79 5.49 5.83 22.12
CA GLU A 79 5.93 6.92 21.26
C GLU A 79 6.36 6.40 19.88
N ARG A 80 7.23 5.40 19.83
CA ARG A 80 7.64 4.75 18.57
C ARG A 80 6.48 4.16 17.78
N LEU A 81 5.52 3.53 18.47
CA LEU A 81 4.34 2.97 17.83
C LEU A 81 3.47 4.06 17.21
N ASN A 82 3.37 5.22 17.86
CA ASN A 82 2.66 6.37 17.32
C ASN A 82 3.36 6.94 16.09
N ASP A 83 4.69 7.10 16.13
CA ASP A 83 5.49 7.57 15.00
C ASP A 83 5.34 6.64 13.78
N GLN A 84 5.47 5.33 14.00
CA GLN A 84 5.26 4.32 12.94
C GLN A 84 3.83 4.34 12.40
N SER A 85 2.83 4.63 13.23
CA SER A 85 1.43 4.76 12.80
C SER A 85 1.24 5.99 11.89
N ILE A 86 1.92 7.09 12.18
CA ILE A 86 1.91 8.30 11.34
C ILE A 86 2.57 8.00 9.99
N GLU A 87 3.77 7.42 9.99
CA GLU A 87 4.49 7.05 8.77
C GLU A 87 3.66 6.10 7.89
N LEU A 88 3.03 5.09 8.48
CA LEU A 88 2.15 4.16 7.78
C LEU A 88 1.00 4.88 7.07
N LYS A 89 0.38 5.87 7.71
CA LYS A 89 -0.71 6.66 7.10
C LYS A 89 -0.22 7.48 5.92
N GLU A 90 1.00 8.01 5.97
CA GLU A 90 1.60 8.75 4.84
C GLU A 90 1.90 7.85 3.66
N VAL A 91 2.45 6.66 3.92
CA VAL A 91 2.67 5.63 2.89
C VAL A 91 1.34 5.21 2.25
N GLN A 92 0.29 5.01 3.04
CA GLN A 92 -1.05 4.67 2.52
C GLN A 92 -1.63 5.77 1.62
N LYS A 93 -1.47 7.05 1.96
CA LYS A 93 -1.89 8.17 1.09
C LYS A 93 -1.13 8.17 -0.24
N THR A 94 0.18 7.93 -0.18
CA THR A 94 1.03 7.83 -1.37
C THR A 94 0.59 6.67 -2.26
N LEU A 95 0.32 5.50 -1.66
CA LEU A 95 -0.17 4.33 -2.36
C LEU A 95 -1.50 4.59 -3.06
N ALA A 96 -2.47 5.22 -2.38
CA ALA A 96 -3.76 5.56 -2.98
C ALA A 96 -3.59 6.50 -4.20
N THR A 97 -2.67 7.45 -4.11
CA THR A 97 -2.35 8.37 -5.21
C THR A 97 -1.75 7.62 -6.40
N VAL A 98 -0.81 6.71 -6.16
CA VAL A 98 -0.20 5.87 -7.21
C VAL A 98 -1.25 4.97 -7.86
N GLN A 99 -2.11 4.31 -7.07
CA GLN A 99 -3.19 3.47 -7.58
C GLN A 99 -4.15 4.25 -8.48
N SER A 100 -4.54 5.46 -8.10
CA SER A 100 -5.37 6.34 -8.93
C SER A 100 -4.69 6.68 -10.26
N ARG A 101 -3.39 7.03 -10.23
CA ARG A 101 -2.60 7.33 -11.45
C ARG A 101 -2.49 6.11 -12.36
N VAL A 102 -2.24 4.92 -11.81
CA VAL A 102 -2.19 3.67 -12.57
C VAL A 102 -3.54 3.37 -13.23
N GLY A 103 -4.65 3.58 -12.51
CA GLY A 103 -6.00 3.45 -13.05
C GLY A 103 -6.25 4.40 -14.24
N ALA A 104 -5.89 5.68 -14.07
CA ALA A 104 -6.02 6.68 -15.14
C ALA A 104 -5.17 6.33 -16.37
N LEU A 105 -3.92 5.90 -16.18
CA LEU A 105 -3.03 5.46 -17.26
C LEU A 105 -3.56 4.21 -17.97
N SER A 106 -4.12 3.25 -17.23
CA SER A 106 -4.73 2.05 -17.83
C SER A 106 -5.91 2.41 -18.73
N THR A 107 -6.77 3.33 -18.30
CA THR A 107 -7.89 3.81 -19.13
C THR A 107 -7.39 4.59 -20.35
N ALA A 108 -6.39 5.47 -20.18
CA ALA A 108 -5.80 6.21 -21.29
C ALA A 108 -5.17 5.26 -22.33
N LEU A 109 -4.46 4.22 -21.89
CA LEU A 109 -3.87 3.21 -22.76
C LEU A 109 -4.96 2.47 -23.57
N LYS A 110 -6.03 2.00 -22.92
CA LYS A 110 -7.15 1.35 -23.61
C LYS A 110 -7.80 2.25 -24.68
N ASN A 111 -7.92 3.55 -24.40
CA ASN A 111 -8.46 4.50 -25.37
C ASN A 111 -7.50 4.70 -26.55
N ALA A 112 -6.20 4.83 -26.29
CA ALA A 112 -5.18 4.95 -27.32
C ALA A 112 -5.11 3.70 -28.21
N GLU A 113 -5.28 2.49 -27.64
CA GLU A 113 -5.34 1.23 -28.40
C GLU A 113 -6.56 1.17 -29.33
N LYS A 114 -7.73 1.61 -28.86
CA LYS A 114 -8.94 1.72 -29.69
C LYS A 114 -8.74 2.70 -30.83
N GLU A 115 -8.20 3.89 -30.53
CA GLU A 115 -7.95 4.91 -31.55
C GLU A 115 -6.94 4.43 -32.60
N ASN A 116 -5.86 3.79 -32.17
CA ASN A 116 -4.87 3.22 -33.08
C ASN A 116 -5.49 2.14 -33.98
N SER A 117 -6.35 1.30 -33.42
CA SER A 117 -7.08 0.29 -34.19
C SER A 117 -7.98 0.92 -35.27
N SER A 118 -8.73 1.98 -34.92
CA SER A 118 -9.53 2.74 -35.88
C SER A 118 -8.67 3.39 -36.98
N ARG A 119 -7.53 3.99 -36.60
CA ARG A 119 -6.59 4.59 -37.57
C ARG A 119 -6.01 3.54 -38.52
N ARG A 120 -5.72 2.32 -38.05
CA ARG A 120 -5.26 1.21 -38.90
C ARG A 120 -6.30 0.79 -39.93
N VAL A 121 -7.57 0.72 -39.52
CA VAL A 121 -8.67 0.40 -40.45
C VAL A 121 -8.78 1.47 -41.53
N GLU A 122 -8.75 2.75 -41.16
CA GLU A 122 -8.84 3.86 -42.12
C GLU A 122 -7.63 3.89 -43.06
N ALA A 123 -6.41 3.70 -42.54
CA ALA A 123 -5.20 3.62 -43.37
C ALA A 123 -5.28 2.48 -44.41
N ASN A 124 -5.81 1.32 -44.02
CA ASN A 124 -6.00 0.21 -44.96
C ASN A 124 -7.06 0.52 -46.03
N LYS A 125 -8.14 1.21 -45.66
CA LYS A 125 -9.17 1.68 -46.61
C LYS A 125 -8.58 2.66 -47.62
N LEU A 126 -7.84 3.66 -47.15
CA LEU A 126 -7.16 4.63 -48.03
C LEU A 126 -6.14 3.96 -48.95
N LYS A 127 -5.38 2.98 -48.44
CA LYS A 127 -4.43 2.20 -49.26
C LYS A 127 -5.15 1.44 -50.39
N ARG A 128 -6.33 0.88 -50.11
CA ARG A 128 -7.15 0.22 -51.13
C ARG A 128 -7.66 1.20 -52.19
N LEU A 129 -8.20 2.34 -51.77
CA LEU A 129 -8.68 3.38 -52.70
C LEU A 129 -7.55 3.93 -53.57
N LEU A 130 -6.35 4.08 -53.02
CA LEU A 130 -5.16 4.50 -53.78
C LEU A 130 -4.81 3.47 -54.87
N LEU A 131 -4.81 2.17 -54.53
CA LEU A 131 -4.57 1.11 -55.50
C LEU A 131 -5.62 1.10 -56.61
N GLU A 132 -6.91 1.25 -56.27
CA GLU A 132 -8.00 1.36 -57.23
C GLU A 132 -7.79 2.56 -58.17
N ALA A 133 -7.51 3.75 -57.64
CA ALA A 133 -7.22 4.94 -58.43
C ALA A 133 -5.98 4.80 -59.32
N GLU A 134 -4.91 4.14 -58.85
CA GLU A 134 -3.73 3.86 -59.65
C GLU A 134 -4.02 2.89 -60.82
N THR A 135 -4.82 1.85 -60.57
CA THR A 135 -5.24 0.93 -61.62
C THR A 135 -6.08 1.62 -62.69
N GLU A 136 -7.01 2.48 -62.27
CA GLU A 136 -7.87 3.23 -63.17
C GLU A 136 -7.08 4.27 -63.98
N LYS A 137 -6.14 4.98 -63.35
CA LYS A 137 -5.19 5.87 -64.04
C LYS A 137 -4.41 5.13 -65.13
N ARG A 138 -3.92 3.91 -64.85
CA ARG A 138 -3.21 3.10 -65.86
C ARG A 138 -4.13 2.69 -67.01
N ARG A 139 -5.40 2.36 -66.73
CA ARG A 139 -6.40 2.05 -67.77
C ARG A 139 -6.63 3.25 -68.68
N TYR A 140 -6.94 4.42 -68.12
CA TYR A 140 -7.14 5.64 -68.91
C TYR A 140 -5.90 6.03 -69.71
N HIS A 141 -4.70 5.86 -69.14
CA HIS A 141 -3.46 6.13 -69.88
C HIS A 141 -3.34 5.26 -71.15
N LYS A 142 -3.64 3.97 -71.05
CA LYS A 142 -3.65 3.05 -72.20
C LYS A 142 -4.72 3.44 -73.23
N GLU A 143 -5.91 3.79 -72.77
CA GLU A 143 -7.01 4.21 -73.64
C GLU A 143 -6.66 5.49 -74.42
N VAL A 144 -6.09 6.49 -73.74
CA VAL A 144 -5.61 7.72 -74.38
C VAL A 144 -4.51 7.44 -75.41
N GLN A 145 -3.58 6.52 -75.12
CA GLN A 145 -2.55 6.11 -76.10
C GLN A 145 -3.16 5.43 -77.33
N SER A 146 -4.15 4.54 -77.14
CA SER A 146 -4.86 3.89 -78.25
C SER A 146 -5.58 4.90 -79.14
N LEU A 147 -6.35 5.81 -78.53
CA LEU A 147 -7.09 6.86 -79.24
C LEU A 147 -6.15 7.81 -80.00
N LYS A 148 -4.98 8.13 -79.45
CA LYS A 148 -3.96 8.92 -80.17
C LYS A 148 -3.47 8.20 -81.42
N GLY A 149 -3.14 6.91 -81.31
CA GLY A 149 -2.71 6.11 -82.46
C GLY A 149 -3.80 5.93 -83.52
N GLU A 150 -5.06 5.76 -83.11
CA GLU A 150 -6.20 5.74 -84.03
C GLU A 150 -6.38 7.09 -84.75
N ARG A 151 -6.26 8.21 -84.02
CA ARG A 151 -6.33 9.55 -84.60
C ARG A 151 -5.24 9.79 -85.65
N GLU A 152 -4.01 9.35 -85.37
CA GLU A 152 -2.88 9.45 -86.31
C GLU A 152 -3.15 8.66 -87.59
N LYS A 153 -3.59 7.40 -87.48
CA LYS A 153 -3.99 6.58 -88.65
C LYS A 153 -5.10 7.23 -89.48
N LEU A 154 -6.11 7.78 -88.81
CA LEU A 154 -7.21 8.49 -89.48
C LEU A 154 -6.70 9.74 -90.20
N HIS A 155 -5.81 10.50 -89.56
CA HIS A 155 -5.21 11.69 -90.15
C HIS A 155 -4.38 11.35 -91.40
N GLU A 156 -3.54 10.31 -91.35
CA GLU A 156 -2.79 9.81 -92.51
C GLU A 156 -3.71 9.38 -93.65
N ALA A 157 -4.79 8.65 -93.35
CA ALA A 157 -5.76 8.21 -94.35
C ALA A 157 -6.48 9.39 -95.04
N ILE A 158 -6.81 10.44 -94.29
CA ILE A 158 -7.43 11.67 -94.84
C ILE A 158 -6.43 12.40 -95.72
N MET A 159 -5.19 12.61 -95.26
CA MET A 159 -4.16 13.30 -96.04
C MET A 159 -3.86 12.57 -97.35
N LYS A 160 -3.78 11.24 -97.33
CA LYS A 160 -3.62 10.44 -98.54
C LYS A 160 -4.76 10.66 -99.54
N LYS A 161 -6.01 10.62 -99.07
CA LYS A 161 -7.18 10.88 -99.93
C LYS A 161 -7.21 12.29 -100.52
N LEU A 162 -6.67 13.29 -99.81
CA LEU A 162 -6.61 14.68 -100.29
C LEU A 162 -5.50 14.89 -101.35
N VAL A 163 -4.45 14.07 -101.33
CA VAL A 163 -3.35 14.13 -102.32
C VAL A 163 -3.70 13.38 -103.60
N ASP A 164 -4.57 12.36 -103.52
CA ASP A 164 -5.01 11.55 -104.66
C ASP A 164 -6.17 12.20 -105.47
N GLN A 165 -6.57 13.44 -105.18
CA GLN A 165 -7.59 14.24 -105.89
C GLN A 165 -6.96 15.33 -106.76
#